data_AF-A0A947LDE0-F1
#
_entry.id   AF-A0A947LDE0-F1
#
_cell.length_a   1.000
_cell.length_b   1.000
_cell.length_c   1.000
_cell.angle_alpha   90.00
_cell.angle_beta   90.00
_cell.angle_gamma   90.00
#
_symmetry.space_group_name_H-M   'P 1'
#
loop_
_entity.id
_entity.type
_entity.pdbx_description
1 polymer ?
#
loop_
_entity_poly.entity_id
_entity_poly.type
_entity_poly.pdbx_seq_one_letter_code
_entity_poly.pdbx_strand_id
1 'polypeptide(L)'
;MLIHLKNVLSPDELQQARATLHGAHWVDGNSTAGAQAVQVKNNEQLPQGGEAAKTLQALLLQALNRHALFFSAALPKKIFNPLFNRYSGDSNHYGPHIDGAVMHSRSDQQRVRTDVSCTLFLSEPSEYEGGELCIEDSYGPQQIKFPAGDMVLYPGTSLHQVRPVTRGQRLASFFWVESMVRSDEQRRLLYELDMSLLRLRHRHGETAETTTITGTYHNLLRMWADT
;
A
#
# COMPACT_ATOMS: atom_id res chain seq x y z
N MET A 1 2.14 -6.21 -10.95
CA MET A 1 1.24 -7.20 -10.28
C MET A 1 0.35 -6.50 -9.26
N LEU A 2 -0.95 -6.82 -9.19
CA LEU A 2 -1.86 -6.30 -8.15
C LEU A 2 -2.18 -7.38 -7.10
N ILE A 3 -1.96 -7.11 -5.82
CA ILE A 3 -2.16 -8.08 -4.73
C ILE A 3 -3.11 -7.50 -3.68
N HIS A 4 -4.09 -8.31 -3.27
CA HIS A 4 -4.96 -8.07 -2.12
C HIS A 4 -4.41 -8.78 -0.88
N LEU A 5 -3.99 -8.00 0.12
CA LEU A 5 -3.62 -8.48 1.45
C LEU A 5 -4.82 -8.32 2.39
N LYS A 6 -5.24 -9.43 3.01
CA LYS A 6 -6.42 -9.45 3.89
C LYS A 6 -6.01 -9.32 5.34
N ASN A 7 -6.79 -8.59 6.14
CA ASN A 7 -6.63 -8.45 7.58
C ASN A 7 -5.21 -7.99 7.98
N VAL A 8 -4.68 -6.97 7.29
CA VAL A 8 -3.39 -6.38 7.65
C VAL A 8 -3.48 -5.78 9.05
N LEU A 9 -4.58 -5.06 9.33
CA LEU A 9 -4.95 -4.70 10.69
C LEU A 9 -5.88 -5.76 11.28
N SER A 10 -5.65 -6.11 12.54
CA SER A 10 -6.63 -6.84 13.35
C SER A 10 -7.86 -5.97 13.65
N PRO A 11 -9.00 -6.55 14.07
CA PRO A 11 -10.18 -5.78 14.45
C PRO A 11 -9.91 -4.69 15.50
N ASP A 12 -9.11 -5.01 16.52
CA ASP A 12 -8.79 -4.07 17.61
C ASP A 12 -7.91 -2.90 17.11
N GLU A 13 -6.92 -3.19 16.26
CA GLU A 13 -6.07 -2.15 15.66
C GLU A 13 -6.83 -1.29 14.66
N LEU A 14 -7.76 -1.88 13.90
CA LEU A 14 -8.64 -1.14 13.02
C LEU A 14 -9.56 -0.23 13.83
N GLN A 15 -10.13 -0.71 14.92
CA GLN A 15 -10.95 0.09 15.83
C GLN A 15 -10.13 1.26 16.42
N GLN A 16 -8.92 0.99 16.91
CA GLN A 16 -8.01 2.01 17.41
C GLN A 16 -7.68 3.05 16.32
N ALA A 17 -7.34 2.59 15.12
CA ALA A 17 -7.00 3.47 14.00
C ALA A 17 -8.17 4.40 13.65
N ARG A 18 -9.39 3.85 13.54
CA ARG A 18 -10.61 4.62 13.27
C ARG A 18 -10.92 5.63 14.38
N ALA A 19 -10.74 5.24 15.65
CA ALA A 19 -10.94 6.14 16.78
C ALA A 19 -9.97 7.33 16.75
N THR A 20 -8.68 7.08 16.45
CA THR A 20 -7.69 8.15 16.27
C THR A 20 -8.04 9.07 15.10
N LEU A 21 -8.48 8.51 13.97
CA LEU A 21 -8.86 9.30 12.77
C LEU A 21 -10.09 10.17 12.98
N HIS A 22 -11.07 9.68 13.76
CA HIS A 22 -12.29 10.42 14.07
C HIS A 22 -12.00 11.70 14.86
N GLY A 23 -11.04 11.67 15.79
CA GLY A 23 -10.64 12.83 16.59
C GLY A 23 -9.54 13.71 15.95
N ALA A 24 -9.05 13.37 14.76
CA ALA A 24 -7.89 14.02 14.18
C ALA A 24 -8.25 15.31 13.43
N HIS A 25 -7.29 16.24 13.38
CA HIS A 25 -7.36 17.42 12.54
C HIS A 25 -6.93 17.10 11.11
N TRP A 26 -7.79 17.43 10.15
CA TRP A 26 -7.58 17.21 8.72
C TRP A 26 -7.19 18.51 8.02
N VAL A 27 -6.27 18.43 7.07
CA VAL A 27 -5.83 19.57 6.24
C VAL A 27 -5.97 19.24 4.76
N ASP A 28 -5.91 20.25 3.90
CA ASP A 28 -5.85 20.07 2.45
C ASP A 28 -4.67 19.14 2.06
N GLY A 29 -5.00 18.07 1.33
CA GLY A 29 -4.06 17.05 0.89
C GLY A 29 -3.12 17.47 -0.25
N ASN A 30 -3.28 18.66 -0.84
CA ASN A 30 -2.45 19.18 -1.92
C ASN A 30 -0.95 19.22 -1.57
N SER A 31 -0.64 19.41 -0.28
CA SER A 31 0.73 19.51 0.23
C SER A 31 1.62 18.27 0.01
N THR A 32 1.04 17.11 -0.34
CA THR A 32 1.77 15.84 -0.50
C THR A 32 1.80 15.29 -1.93
N ALA A 33 1.14 15.95 -2.87
CA ALA A 33 1.14 15.52 -4.26
C ALA A 33 2.39 15.98 -5.01
N GLY A 34 2.81 15.20 -6.02
CA GLY A 34 3.78 15.68 -7.01
C GLY A 34 3.19 16.82 -7.86
N ALA A 35 4.05 17.57 -8.56
CA ALA A 35 3.65 18.79 -9.28
C ALA A 35 2.49 18.57 -10.29
N GLN A 36 2.48 17.45 -11.00
CA GLN A 36 1.39 17.09 -11.92
C GLN A 36 0.12 16.69 -11.17
N ALA A 37 0.27 15.85 -10.14
CA ALA A 37 -0.86 15.21 -9.48
C ALA A 37 -1.63 16.18 -8.56
N VAL A 38 -0.99 17.26 -8.09
CA VAL A 38 -1.67 18.28 -7.28
C VAL A 38 -2.83 18.96 -8.03
N GLN A 39 -2.77 19.03 -9.35
CA GLN A 39 -3.80 19.69 -10.18
C GLN A 39 -5.10 18.90 -10.24
N VAL A 40 -5.06 17.60 -9.94
CA VAL A 40 -6.20 16.69 -10.01
C VAL A 40 -6.55 16.11 -8.64
N LYS A 41 -5.94 16.62 -7.57
CA LYS A 41 -6.14 16.15 -6.21
C LYS A 41 -7.11 17.06 -5.48
N ASN A 42 -8.12 16.45 -4.87
CA ASN A 42 -9.07 17.16 -4.04
C ASN A 42 -9.51 16.24 -2.89
N ASN A 43 -8.70 16.22 -1.83
CA ASN A 43 -8.94 15.41 -0.65
C ASN A 43 -8.33 16.07 0.59
N GLU A 44 -8.55 15.43 1.73
CA GLU A 44 -7.94 15.86 2.98
C GLU A 44 -6.94 14.82 3.46
N GLN A 45 -5.97 15.26 4.26
CA GLN A 45 -4.94 14.41 4.85
C GLN A 45 -4.61 14.80 6.28
N LEU A 46 -4.06 13.85 7.04
CA LEU A 46 -3.42 14.19 8.31
C LEU A 46 -2.10 14.93 8.05
N PRO A 47 -1.78 15.98 8.85
CA PRO A 47 -0.46 16.60 8.82
C PRO A 47 0.64 15.55 9.11
N GLN A 48 1.65 15.44 8.24
CA GLN A 48 2.68 14.38 8.33
C GLN A 48 3.40 14.33 9.69
N GLY A 49 3.60 15.48 10.33
CA GLY A 49 4.24 15.60 11.64
C GLY A 49 3.28 15.64 12.83
N GLY A 50 1.97 15.50 12.60
CA GLY A 50 0.96 15.53 13.65
C GLY A 50 0.95 14.26 14.50
N GLU A 51 0.55 14.38 15.77
CA GLU A 51 0.54 13.25 16.71
C GLU A 51 -0.32 12.07 16.23
N ALA A 52 -1.51 12.35 15.68
CA ALA A 52 -2.37 11.32 15.10
C ALA A 52 -1.68 10.53 13.96
N ALA A 53 -0.94 11.23 13.08
CA ALA A 53 -0.21 10.58 12.00
C ALA A 53 0.91 9.68 12.56
N LYS A 54 1.68 10.15 13.54
CA LYS A 54 2.75 9.36 14.18
C LYS A 54 2.21 8.10 14.86
N THR A 55 1.12 8.22 15.61
CA THR A 55 0.47 7.08 16.28
C THR A 55 0.03 6.02 15.26
N LEU A 56 -0.64 6.46 14.19
CA LEU A 56 -1.14 5.55 13.16
C LEU A 56 -0.01 4.95 12.31
N GLN A 57 1.06 5.70 12.04
CA GLN A 57 2.26 5.20 11.38
C GLN A 57 2.89 4.07 12.18
N ALA A 58 3.08 4.25 13.50
CA ALA A 58 3.64 3.22 14.36
C ALA A 58 2.79 1.94 14.35
N LEU A 59 1.47 2.08 14.49
CA LEU A 59 0.51 0.98 14.44
C LEU A 59 0.60 0.22 13.11
N LEU A 60 0.56 0.94 11.98
CA LEU A 60 0.61 0.31 10.66
C LEU A 60 1.96 -0.34 10.36
N LEU A 61 3.07 0.28 10.73
CA LEU A 61 4.40 -0.31 10.52
C LEU A 61 4.58 -1.59 11.35
N GLN A 62 4.08 -1.62 12.59
CA GLN A 62 4.04 -2.86 13.39
C GLN A 62 3.18 -3.94 12.72
N ALA A 63 2.06 -3.54 12.11
CA ALA A 63 1.19 -4.45 11.37
C ALA A 63 1.83 -5.06 10.13
N LEU A 64 2.51 -4.23 9.33
CA LEU A 64 3.26 -4.69 8.18
C LEU A 64 4.39 -5.62 8.58
N ASN A 65 5.09 -5.33 9.68
CA ASN A 65 6.24 -6.13 10.13
C ASN A 65 5.89 -7.59 10.47
N ARG A 66 4.64 -7.87 10.86
CA ARG A 66 4.17 -9.24 11.13
C ARG A 66 3.45 -9.89 9.93
N HIS A 67 3.23 -9.18 8.84
CA HIS A 67 2.45 -9.67 7.70
C HIS A 67 3.36 -10.34 6.65
N ALA A 68 3.60 -11.65 6.77
CA ALA A 68 4.53 -12.39 5.92
C ALA A 68 4.30 -12.20 4.40
N LEU A 69 3.04 -12.16 3.97
CA LEU A 69 2.70 -11.98 2.56
C LEU A 69 3.10 -10.59 2.03
N PHE A 70 3.15 -9.57 2.89
CA PHE A 70 3.62 -8.24 2.51
C PHE A 70 5.11 -8.28 2.16
N PHE A 71 5.93 -8.96 2.97
CA PHE A 71 7.36 -9.10 2.69
C PHE A 71 7.64 -9.91 1.44
N SER A 72 6.90 -11.00 1.22
CA SER A 72 7.04 -11.81 0.01
C SER A 72 6.67 -11.03 -1.26
N ALA A 73 5.59 -10.24 -1.18
CA ALA A 73 5.06 -9.47 -2.31
C ALA A 73 5.89 -8.22 -2.64
N ALA A 74 6.28 -7.45 -1.61
CA ALA A 74 6.88 -6.13 -1.77
C ALA A 74 8.41 -6.12 -1.63
N LEU A 75 9.00 -7.12 -0.97
CA LEU A 75 10.45 -7.23 -0.68
C LEU A 75 11.04 -5.89 -0.20
N PRO A 76 10.52 -5.28 0.88
CA PRO A 76 10.80 -3.89 1.23
C PRO A 76 12.27 -3.65 1.59
N LYS A 77 12.91 -2.69 0.92
CA LYS A 77 14.18 -2.05 1.32
C LYS A 77 13.90 -0.83 2.20
N LYS A 78 12.97 0.03 1.77
CA LYS A 78 12.48 1.18 2.54
C LYS A 78 10.97 1.31 2.39
N ILE A 79 10.30 1.68 3.47
CA ILE A 79 8.87 2.00 3.47
C ILE A 79 8.74 3.50 3.69
N PHE A 80 8.10 4.20 2.76
CA PHE A 80 7.74 5.60 2.95
C PHE A 80 6.80 5.75 4.13
N ASN A 81 6.97 6.77 4.96
CA ASN A 81 6.14 6.97 6.15
C ASN A 81 4.65 6.97 5.78
N PRO A 82 3.82 6.07 6.37
CA PRO A 82 2.43 6.00 5.99
C PRO A 82 1.69 7.33 6.13
N LEU A 83 0.96 7.69 5.09
CA LEU A 83 0.11 8.87 5.04
C LEU A 83 -1.35 8.43 5.17
N PHE A 84 -2.21 9.35 5.60
CA PHE A 84 -3.63 9.07 5.83
C PHE A 84 -4.44 10.11 5.10
N ASN A 85 -5.41 9.65 4.32
CA ASN A 85 -6.28 10.51 3.53
C ASN A 85 -7.76 10.24 3.82
N ARG A 86 -8.55 11.26 3.50
CA ARG A 86 -9.99 11.28 3.67
C ARG A 86 -10.62 11.88 2.43
N TYR A 87 -11.65 11.21 1.94
CA TYR A 87 -12.46 11.66 0.81
C TYR A 87 -13.92 11.71 1.26
N SER A 88 -14.52 12.90 1.24
CA SER A 88 -15.91 13.15 1.59
C SER A 88 -16.35 14.55 1.16
N GLY A 89 -17.65 14.76 0.95
CA GLY A 89 -18.21 16.09 0.68
C GLY A 89 -17.54 16.77 -0.53
N ASP A 90 -17.04 17.99 -0.33
CA ASP A 90 -16.39 18.77 -1.39
C ASP A 90 -14.94 18.35 -1.66
N SER A 91 -14.28 17.62 -0.75
CA SER A 91 -12.91 17.11 -0.90
C SER A 91 -12.94 15.60 -1.08
N ASN A 92 -13.30 15.15 -2.28
CA ASN A 92 -13.83 13.81 -2.50
C ASN A 92 -13.18 12.96 -3.59
N HIS A 93 -12.13 13.43 -4.29
CA HIS A 93 -11.53 12.66 -5.38
C HIS A 93 -10.03 12.87 -5.54
N TYR A 94 -9.42 12.00 -6.34
CA TYR A 94 -8.08 12.19 -6.85
C TYR A 94 -8.04 11.67 -8.27
N GLY A 95 -7.98 12.56 -9.25
CA GLY A 95 -8.05 12.22 -10.66
C GLY A 95 -6.86 11.41 -11.17
N PRO A 96 -6.88 11.03 -12.46
CA PRO A 96 -5.86 10.17 -13.07
C PRO A 96 -4.45 10.73 -12.93
N HIS A 97 -3.55 9.95 -12.34
CA HIS A 97 -2.14 10.30 -12.19
C HIS A 97 -1.25 9.06 -12.09
N ILE A 98 0.05 9.29 -12.29
CA ILE A 98 1.11 8.33 -11.95
C ILE A 98 1.89 8.94 -10.79
N ASP A 99 2.31 8.10 -9.85
CA ASP A 99 3.09 8.56 -8.71
C ASP A 99 4.45 9.11 -9.14
N GLY A 100 4.99 10.05 -8.36
CA GLY A 100 6.35 10.54 -8.59
C GLY A 100 7.36 9.43 -8.31
N ALA A 101 8.25 9.14 -9.27
CA ALA A 101 9.19 8.01 -9.19
C ALA A 101 10.09 8.00 -7.93
N VAL A 102 10.32 9.17 -7.33
CA VAL A 102 11.02 9.32 -6.04
C VAL A 102 10.24 10.28 -5.16
N MET A 103 9.78 9.79 -4.02
CA MET A 103 9.08 10.59 -3.02
C MET A 103 10.04 11.02 -1.92
N HIS A 104 9.88 12.26 -1.46
CA HIS A 104 10.68 12.80 -0.35
C HIS A 104 9.81 12.92 0.90
N SER A 105 10.18 12.17 1.93
CA SER A 105 9.50 12.25 3.21
C SER A 105 9.90 13.52 3.93
N ARG A 106 8.92 14.27 4.43
CA ARG A 106 9.20 15.43 5.28
C ARG A 106 9.44 15.04 6.74
N SER A 107 9.03 13.84 7.15
CA SER A 107 9.17 13.39 8.54
C SER A 107 10.60 12.94 8.86
N ASP A 108 11.21 12.14 7.98
CA ASP A 108 12.54 11.55 8.20
C ASP A 108 13.59 11.97 7.16
N GLN A 109 13.21 12.87 6.23
CA GLN A 109 14.06 13.40 5.15
C GLN A 109 14.61 12.31 4.22
N GLN A 110 13.98 11.13 4.19
CA GLN A 110 14.36 10.06 3.29
C GLN A 110 13.79 10.28 1.89
N ARG A 111 14.55 9.84 0.89
CA ARG A 111 14.07 9.63 -0.48
C ARG A 111 13.76 8.16 -0.66
N VAL A 112 12.56 7.87 -1.17
CA VAL A 112 12.07 6.51 -1.43
C VAL A 112 11.71 6.41 -2.89
N ARG A 113 12.32 5.46 -3.60
CA ARG A 113 11.90 5.10 -4.96
C ARG A 113 10.56 4.36 -4.89
N THR A 114 9.57 4.79 -5.66
CA THR A 114 8.19 4.28 -5.54
C THR A 114 7.97 3.04 -6.42
N ASP A 115 8.59 1.92 -6.06
CA ASP A 115 8.45 0.67 -6.83
C ASP A 115 7.04 0.07 -6.68
N VAL A 116 6.51 0.09 -5.46
CA VAL A 116 5.20 -0.45 -5.11
C VAL A 116 4.39 0.61 -4.36
N SER A 117 3.18 0.88 -4.83
CA SER A 117 2.19 1.70 -4.13
C SER A 117 1.29 0.81 -3.29
N CYS A 118 0.93 1.29 -2.10
CA CYS A 118 0.14 0.56 -1.12
C CYS A 118 -1.04 1.42 -0.68
N THR A 119 -2.23 0.83 -0.59
CA THR A 119 -3.41 1.45 0.01
C THR A 119 -4.06 0.49 1.00
N LEU A 120 -4.08 0.86 2.28
CA LEU A 120 -4.84 0.21 3.33
C LEU A 120 -6.21 0.88 3.46
N PHE A 121 -7.28 0.11 3.40
CA PHE A 121 -8.65 0.61 3.55
C PHE A 121 -9.00 0.70 5.05
N LEU A 122 -9.57 1.84 5.48
CA LEU A 122 -9.94 2.09 6.89
C LEU A 122 -11.43 2.38 7.08
N SER A 123 -12.18 2.42 5.97
CA SER A 123 -13.64 2.48 5.92
C SER A 123 -14.17 1.24 5.22
N GLU A 124 -15.30 0.72 5.69
CA GLU A 124 -15.97 -0.39 5.01
C GLU A 124 -16.53 0.07 3.66
N PRO A 125 -16.53 -0.78 2.62
CA PRO A 125 -17.09 -0.43 1.31
C PRO A 125 -18.55 0.05 1.37
N SER A 126 -19.33 -0.41 2.35
CA SER A 126 -20.73 -0.03 2.56
C SER A 126 -20.91 1.32 3.26
N GLU A 127 -19.85 1.91 3.83
CA GLU A 127 -19.91 3.20 4.53
C GLU A 127 -19.84 4.40 3.58
N TYR A 128 -19.56 4.18 2.28
CA TYR A 128 -19.46 5.25 1.29
C TYR A 128 -19.85 4.81 -0.14
N GLU A 129 -20.42 5.74 -0.90
CA GLU A 129 -20.75 5.58 -2.31
C GLU A 129 -19.66 6.21 -3.19
N GLY A 130 -19.32 5.56 -4.31
CA GLY A 130 -18.15 5.91 -5.12
C GLY A 130 -16.83 5.57 -4.40
N GLY A 131 -15.79 6.37 -4.60
CA GLY A 131 -14.49 6.20 -3.93
C GLY A 131 -13.68 4.99 -4.38
N GLU A 132 -14.01 4.38 -5.53
CA GLU A 132 -13.25 3.28 -6.09
C GLU A 132 -11.83 3.74 -6.43
N LEU A 133 -10.83 2.98 -5.98
CA LEU A 133 -9.47 3.10 -6.49
C LEU A 133 -9.43 2.37 -7.84
N CYS A 134 -9.35 3.14 -8.92
CA CYS A 134 -9.23 2.62 -10.28
C CYS A 134 -7.76 2.59 -10.68
N ILE A 135 -7.23 1.41 -11.00
CA ILE A 135 -5.84 1.22 -11.41
C ILE A 135 -5.85 0.63 -12.82
N GLU A 136 -5.20 1.30 -13.76
CA GLU A 136 -5.01 0.78 -15.10
C GLU A 136 -4.03 -0.40 -15.09
N ASP A 137 -4.47 -1.49 -15.71
CA ASP A 137 -3.65 -2.67 -15.97
C ASP A 137 -3.66 -2.97 -17.48
N SER A 138 -2.82 -3.91 -17.91
CA SER A 138 -2.65 -4.33 -19.32
C SER A 138 -3.94 -4.77 -20.00
N TYR A 139 -4.95 -5.19 -19.21
CA TYR A 139 -6.25 -5.65 -19.69
C TYR A 139 -7.40 -4.67 -19.37
N GLY A 140 -7.07 -3.45 -18.95
CA GLY A 140 -8.01 -2.39 -18.58
C GLY A 140 -8.07 -2.11 -17.08
N PRO A 141 -8.91 -1.14 -16.67
CA PRO A 141 -8.92 -0.65 -15.29
C PRO A 141 -9.57 -1.64 -14.31
N GLN A 142 -8.85 -1.92 -13.23
CA GLN A 142 -9.38 -2.61 -12.05
C GLN A 142 -9.99 -1.60 -11.08
N GLN A 143 -11.23 -1.84 -10.63
CA GLN A 143 -11.92 -0.97 -9.66
C GLN A 143 -11.92 -1.63 -8.28
N ILE A 144 -11.35 -0.96 -7.29
CA ILE A 144 -11.06 -1.56 -5.98
C ILE A 144 -11.72 -0.78 -4.84
N LYS A 145 -12.49 -1.52 -4.04
CA LYS A 145 -13.01 -1.16 -2.71
C LYS A 145 -12.96 -2.39 -1.82
N PHE A 146 -11.91 -2.53 -1.03
CA PHE A 146 -11.75 -3.68 -0.13
C PHE A 146 -12.31 -3.42 1.27
N PRO A 147 -12.63 -4.48 2.04
CA PRO A 147 -12.99 -4.37 3.45
C PRO A 147 -12.02 -3.53 4.26
N ALA A 148 -12.50 -2.91 5.33
CA ALA A 148 -11.61 -2.17 6.22
C ALA A 148 -10.61 -3.12 6.89
N GLY A 149 -9.34 -2.70 7.00
CA GLY A 149 -8.23 -3.51 7.48
C GLY A 149 -7.50 -4.28 6.37
N ASP A 150 -8.06 -4.35 5.15
CA ASP A 150 -7.40 -4.94 3.99
C ASP A 150 -6.54 -3.91 3.23
N MET A 151 -5.58 -4.40 2.47
CA MET A 151 -4.64 -3.59 1.70
C MET A 151 -4.54 -4.06 0.25
N VAL A 152 -4.35 -3.13 -0.67
CA VAL A 152 -3.91 -3.41 -2.04
C VAL A 152 -2.46 -2.97 -2.24
N LEU A 153 -1.69 -3.81 -2.91
CA LEU A 153 -0.36 -3.51 -3.46
C LEU A 153 -0.47 -3.47 -4.99
N TYR A 154 0.15 -2.48 -5.62
CA TYR A 154 0.19 -2.34 -7.07
C TYR A 154 1.48 -1.61 -7.52
N PRO A 155 1.89 -1.71 -8.79
CA PRO A 155 3.09 -1.03 -9.27
C PRO A 155 2.96 0.49 -9.13
N GLY A 156 4.00 1.16 -8.62
CA GLY A 156 3.99 2.64 -8.53
C GLY A 156 3.99 3.34 -9.90
N THR A 157 4.18 2.58 -10.98
CA THR A 157 4.12 3.05 -12.36
C THR A 157 2.71 3.06 -12.95
N SER A 158 1.72 2.47 -12.26
CA SER A 158 0.35 2.35 -12.79
C SER A 158 -0.38 3.71 -12.79
N LEU A 159 -1.01 4.05 -13.91
CA LEU A 159 -2.00 5.14 -13.97
C LEU A 159 -3.17 4.77 -13.07
N HIS A 160 -3.53 5.63 -12.13
CA HIS A 160 -4.60 5.36 -11.20
C HIS A 160 -5.33 6.62 -10.74
N GLN A 161 -6.51 6.43 -10.17
CA GLN A 161 -7.36 7.49 -9.62
C GLN A 161 -8.23 6.97 -8.48
N VAL A 162 -8.67 7.87 -7.60
CA VAL A 162 -9.77 7.64 -6.66
C VAL A 162 -10.99 8.39 -7.17
N ARG A 163 -12.02 7.65 -7.58
CA ARG A 163 -13.29 8.24 -8.04
C ARG A 163 -13.95 9.07 -6.94
N PRO A 164 -14.79 10.06 -7.30
CA PRO A 164 -15.49 10.87 -6.32
C PRO A 164 -16.26 10.04 -5.29
N VAL A 165 -16.08 10.33 -4.01
CA VAL A 165 -16.97 9.88 -2.94
C VAL A 165 -18.19 10.80 -2.91
N THR A 166 -19.36 10.27 -3.30
CA THR A 166 -20.60 11.05 -3.39
C THR A 166 -21.40 11.06 -2.10
N ARG A 167 -21.21 10.03 -1.26
CA ARG A 167 -21.88 9.90 0.04
C ARG A 167 -20.98 9.17 1.02
N GLY A 168 -21.06 9.53 2.30
CA GLY A 168 -20.25 8.93 3.35
C GLY A 168 -18.81 9.41 3.31
N GLN A 169 -17.91 8.61 3.84
CA GLN A 169 -16.50 8.96 3.95
C GLN A 169 -15.60 7.76 3.70
N ARG A 170 -14.61 7.95 2.82
CA ARG A 170 -13.55 6.97 2.59
C ARG A 170 -12.30 7.40 3.34
N LEU A 171 -11.92 6.63 4.35
CA LEU A 171 -10.64 6.73 5.04
C LEU A 171 -9.69 5.65 4.51
N ALA A 172 -8.44 6.05 4.27
CA ALA A 172 -7.40 5.10 3.90
C ALA A 172 -6.03 5.56 4.39
N SER A 173 -5.11 4.61 4.52
CA SER A 173 -3.69 4.89 4.53
C SER A 173 -3.09 4.59 3.18
N PHE A 174 -2.17 5.43 2.70
CA PHE A 174 -1.45 5.22 1.45
C PHE A 174 0.04 5.52 1.65
N PHE A 175 0.90 4.75 0.99
CA PHE A 175 2.34 4.86 1.06
C PHE A 175 3.03 4.09 -0.07
N TRP A 176 4.35 4.20 -0.13
CA TRP A 176 5.19 3.57 -1.13
C TRP A 176 6.26 2.71 -0.49
N VAL A 177 6.68 1.69 -1.23
CA VAL A 177 7.80 0.83 -0.88
C VAL A 177 8.86 0.95 -1.96
N GLU A 178 10.09 1.25 -1.55
CA GLU A 178 11.27 0.94 -2.32
C GLU A 178 11.58 -0.52 -2.08
N SER A 179 11.49 -1.33 -3.13
CA SER A 179 11.75 -2.76 -3.08
C SER A 179 13.26 -3.01 -3.21
N MET A 180 13.75 -4.05 -2.52
CA MET A 180 15.08 -4.60 -2.76
C MET A 180 15.21 -5.03 -4.23
N VAL A 181 14.13 -5.51 -4.85
CA VAL A 181 14.09 -5.92 -6.26
C VAL A 181 13.34 -4.88 -7.08
N ARG A 182 14.06 -4.16 -7.94
CA ARG A 182 13.53 -3.01 -8.70
C ARG A 182 12.49 -3.42 -9.76
N SER A 183 12.77 -4.44 -10.57
CA SER A 183 11.88 -4.89 -11.66
C SER A 183 10.58 -5.51 -11.10
N ASP A 184 9.42 -5.10 -11.64
CA ASP A 184 8.13 -5.70 -11.29
C ASP A 184 8.08 -7.17 -11.71
N GLU A 185 8.66 -7.51 -12.86
CA GLU A 185 8.71 -8.88 -13.39
C GLU A 185 9.54 -9.79 -12.48
N GLN A 186 10.75 -9.37 -12.10
CA GLN A 186 11.60 -10.13 -11.19
C GLN A 186 10.94 -10.33 -9.82
N ARG A 187 10.33 -9.26 -9.27
CA ARG A 187 9.61 -9.33 -7.99
C ARG A 187 8.39 -10.24 -8.07
N ARG A 188 7.62 -10.19 -9.16
CA ARG A 188 6.50 -11.11 -9.42
C ARG A 188 6.96 -12.57 -9.48
N LEU A 189 8.06 -12.85 -10.20
CA LEU A 189 8.61 -14.21 -10.30
C LEU A 189 9.05 -14.75 -8.93
N LEU A 190 9.71 -13.92 -8.11
CA LEU A 190 10.07 -14.29 -6.74
C LEU A 190 8.83 -14.57 -5.89
N TYR A 191 7.82 -13.72 -5.95
CA TYR A 191 6.56 -13.91 -5.23
C TYR A 191 5.84 -15.21 -5.63
N GLU A 192 5.70 -15.48 -6.92
CA GLU A 192 5.07 -16.70 -7.44
C GLU A 192 5.82 -17.97 -7.02
N LEU A 193 7.16 -17.91 -7.03
CA LEU A 193 8.02 -18.99 -6.56
C LEU A 193 7.82 -19.25 -5.06
N ASP A 194 7.83 -18.20 -4.23
CA ASP A 194 7.64 -18.32 -2.79
C ASP A 194 6.24 -18.87 -2.46
N MET A 195 5.19 -18.36 -3.10
CA MET A 195 3.83 -18.87 -2.90
C MET A 195 3.70 -20.36 -3.30
N SER A 196 4.38 -20.77 -4.37
CA SER A 196 4.41 -22.17 -4.79
C SER A 196 5.18 -23.05 -3.81
N LEU A 197 6.32 -22.56 -3.30
CA LEU A 197 7.13 -23.23 -2.30
C LEU A 197 6.36 -23.40 -0.98
N LEU A 198 5.64 -22.38 -0.50
CA LEU A 198 4.81 -22.47 0.70
C LEU A 198 3.74 -23.55 0.56
N ARG A 199 3.06 -23.63 -0.60
CA ARG A 199 2.07 -24.68 -0.87
C ARG A 199 2.70 -26.08 -0.90
N LEU A 200 3.89 -26.23 -1.48
CA LEU A 200 4.62 -27.50 -1.52
C LEU A 200 5.03 -27.94 -0.10
N ARG A 201 5.60 -27.03 0.69
CA ARG A 201 5.98 -27.29 2.09
C ARG A 201 4.77 -27.66 2.94
N HIS A 202 3.62 -27.01 2.74
CA HIS A 202 2.39 -27.37 3.44
C HIS A 202 1.90 -28.79 3.09
N ARG A 203 1.99 -29.20 1.82
CA ARG A 203 1.50 -30.50 1.35
C ARG A 203 2.45 -31.67 1.65
N HIS A 204 3.75 -31.43 1.55
CA HIS A 204 4.77 -32.49 1.58
C HIS A 204 5.75 -32.38 2.75
N GLY A 205 5.68 -31.30 3.54
CA GLY A 205 6.64 -31.01 4.60
C GLY A 205 7.96 -30.47 4.05
N GLU A 206 8.98 -30.48 4.91
CA GLU A 206 10.35 -30.17 4.50
C GLU A 206 11.02 -31.41 3.89
N THR A 207 11.17 -31.42 2.57
CA THR A 207 11.88 -32.46 1.82
C THR A 207 13.21 -31.93 1.26
N ALA A 208 14.02 -32.82 0.67
CA ALA A 208 15.24 -32.43 -0.03
C ALA A 208 14.95 -31.48 -1.21
N GLU A 209 13.83 -31.70 -1.91
CA GLU A 209 13.38 -30.88 -3.03
C GLU A 209 12.88 -29.51 -2.58
N THR A 210 12.03 -29.44 -1.54
CA THR A 210 11.57 -28.14 -1.02
C THR A 210 12.74 -27.32 -0.47
N THR A 211 13.72 -27.97 0.16
CA THR A 211 14.96 -27.32 0.62
C THR A 211 15.77 -26.76 -0.56
N THR A 212 15.91 -27.53 -1.64
CA THR A 212 16.65 -27.11 -2.84
C THR A 212 15.95 -25.92 -3.53
N ILE A 213 14.62 -25.96 -3.66
CA ILE A 213 13.83 -24.86 -4.24
C ILE A 213 13.92 -23.60 -3.36
N THR A 214 13.90 -23.76 -2.03
CA THR A 214 14.16 -22.67 -1.08
C THR A 214 15.54 -22.04 -1.32
N GLY A 215 16.57 -22.86 -1.50
CA GLY A 215 17.91 -22.39 -1.88
C GLY A 215 17.92 -21.59 -3.18
N THR A 216 17.20 -22.06 -4.20
CA THR A 216 17.04 -21.35 -5.49
C THR A 216 16.37 -19.99 -5.32
N TYR A 217 15.27 -19.91 -4.56
CA TYR A 217 14.62 -18.63 -4.23
C TYR A 217 15.61 -17.64 -3.61
N HIS A 218 16.37 -18.08 -2.59
CA HIS A 218 17.34 -17.22 -1.93
C HIS A 218 18.51 -16.82 -2.84
N ASN A 219 18.94 -17.70 -3.76
CA ASN A 219 19.95 -17.37 -4.76
C ASN A 219 19.45 -16.28 -5.72
N LEU A 220 18.23 -16.40 -6.23
CA LEU A 220 17.62 -15.39 -7.10
C LEU A 220 17.46 -14.05 -6.37
N LEU A 221 16.98 -14.07 -5.13
CA LEU A 221 16.88 -12.87 -4.32
C LEU A 221 18.26 -12.21 -4.13
N ARG A 222 19.31 -12.99 -3.82
CA ARG A 222 20.68 -12.47 -3.72
C ARG A 222 21.21 -11.89 -5.03
N MET A 223 20.79 -12.43 -6.18
CA MET A 223 21.19 -11.93 -7.50
C MET A 223 20.47 -10.63 -7.89
N TRP A 224 19.23 -10.44 -7.46
CA TRP A 224 18.38 -9.32 -7.91
C TRP A 224 18.19 -8.20 -6.89
N ALA A 225 18.55 -8.45 -5.62
CA ALA A 225 18.42 -7.46 -4.57
C ALA A 225 19.48 -6.34 -4.67
N ASP A 226 19.01 -5.11 -4.52
CA ASP A 226 19.79 -3.89 -4.27
C ASP A 226 19.59 -3.52 -2.78
N THR A 227 20.58 -3.83 -1.94
CA THR A 227 20.53 -3.65 -0.46
C THR A 227 21.19 -2.36 -0.02
#